data_AF-A0A972WK68-F1
#
_entry.id   AF-A0A972WK68-F1
#
_cell.length_a   1.000
_cell.length_b   1.000
_cell.length_c   1.000
_cell.angle_alpha   90.00
_cell.angle_beta   90.00
_cell.angle_gamma   90.00
#
_symmetry.space_group_name_H-M   'P 1'
#
loop_
_entity.id
_entity.type
_entity.pdbx_description
1 polymer ?
#
loop_
_entity_poly.entity_id
_entity_poly.type
_entity_poly.pdbx_seq_one_letter_code
_entity_poly.pdbx_strand_id
1 'polypeptide(L)' 'MNDDMNADFDKADVILATALEQFQAEGVNQYVYGMAMVEIGLLALVKLGEEEDQLLETVRQFIDKAQNQTQPPMPAPRQ' A
#
# COMPACT_ATOMS: atom_id res chain seq x y z
N MET A 1 -5.17 3.52 -22.11
CA MET A 1 -3.95 3.14 -21.38
C MET A 1 -3.17 2.23 -22.31
N ASN A 2 -1.87 2.50 -22.52
CA ASN A 2 -1.01 1.68 -23.41
C ASN A 2 -0.66 0.35 -22.74
N ASP A 3 -0.49 -0.71 -23.54
CA ASP A 3 -0.15 -2.06 -23.05
C ASP A 3 1.15 -2.08 -22.23
N ASP A 4 2.14 -1.25 -22.58
CA ASP A 4 3.39 -1.11 -21.83
C ASP A 4 3.18 -0.56 -20.41
N MET A 5 2.24 0.37 -20.26
CA MET A 5 1.93 0.97 -18.96
C MET A 5 1.21 -0.03 -18.05
N ASN A 6 0.34 -0.87 -18.62
CA ASN A 6 -0.32 -1.95 -17.89
C ASN A 6 0.71 -2.99 -17.40
N ALA A 7 1.69 -3.35 -18.25
CA ALA A 7 2.76 -4.28 -17.87
C ALA A 7 3.63 -3.75 -16.73
N ASP A 8 3.82 -2.44 -16.62
CA ASP A 8 4.57 -1.85 -15.51
C ASP A 8 3.75 -1.83 -14.20
N PHE A 9 2.43 -1.64 -14.26
CA PHE A 9 1.55 -1.83 -13.09
C PHE A 9 1.58 -3.29 -12.61
N ASP A 10 1.47 -4.27 -13.51
CA ASP A 10 1.53 -5.69 -13.14
C ASP A 10 2.86 -6.05 -12.45
N LYS A 11 3.99 -5.51 -12.94
CA LYS A 11 5.29 -5.69 -12.29
C LYS A 11 5.32 -5.06 -10.90
N ALA A 12 4.79 -3.85 -10.75
CA ALA A 12 4.76 -3.15 -9.47
C ALA A 12 3.96 -3.95 -8.44
N ASP A 13 2.80 -4.49 -8.84
CA ASP A 13 1.95 -5.32 -7.99
C ASP A 13 2.68 -6.59 -7.53
N VAL A 14 3.37 -7.29 -8.44
CA VAL A 14 4.16 -8.48 -8.10
C VAL A 14 5.27 -8.16 -7.10
N ILE A 15 5.97 -7.03 -7.28
CA ILE A 15 7.05 -6.60 -6.36
C ILE A 15 6.47 -6.30 -4.97
N LEU A 16 5.37 -5.56 -4.89
CA LEU A 16 4.73 -5.21 -3.62
C LEU A 16 4.17 -6.44 -2.89
N ALA A 17 3.54 -7.36 -3.63
CA ALA A 17 3.07 -8.63 -3.09
C ALA A 17 4.23 -9.46 -2.52
N THR A 18 5.34 -9.56 -3.25
CA THR A 18 6.54 -10.29 -2.80
C THR A 18 7.14 -9.67 -1.53
N ALA A 19 7.23 -8.33 -1.47
CA ALA A 19 7.72 -7.64 -0.29
C ALA A 19 6.82 -7.86 0.93
N LEU A 20 5.48 -7.86 0.74
CA LEU A 20 4.53 -8.16 1.79
C LEU A 20 4.68 -9.60 2.31
N GLU A 21 4.84 -10.58 1.42
CA GLU A 21 5.09 -11.98 1.79
C GLU A 21 6.38 -12.13 2.59
N GLN A 22 7.45 -11.42 2.22
CA GLN A 22 8.72 -11.43 2.96
C GLN A 22 8.56 -10.85 4.38
N PHE A 23 7.87 -9.71 4.53
CA PHE A 23 7.60 -9.14 5.86
C PHE A 23 6.84 -10.14 6.75
N GLN A 24 5.86 -10.84 6.19
CA GLN A 24 5.11 -11.86 6.92
C GLN A 24 5.97 -13.07 7.28
N ALA A 25 6.82 -13.54 6.36
CA ALA A 25 7.70 -14.69 6.56
C ALA A 25 8.76 -14.42 7.64
N GLU A 26 9.26 -13.19 7.73
CA GLU A 26 10.24 -12.77 8.74
C GLU A 26 9.60 -12.42 10.09
N GLY A 27 8.27 -12.49 10.20
CA GLY A 27 7.54 -12.17 11.44
C GLY A 27 7.58 -10.69 11.80
N VAL A 28 7.74 -9.80 10.81
CA VAL A 28 7.68 -8.36 11.03
C VAL A 28 6.28 -7.98 11.50
N ASN A 29 6.21 -7.13 12.52
CA ASN A 29 4.95 -6.68 13.08
C ASN A 29 4.10 -5.99 11.99
N GLN A 30 2.81 -6.36 11.91
CA GLN A 30 1.87 -5.84 10.92
C GLN A 30 1.74 -4.32 10.90
N TYR A 31 1.79 -3.69 12.06
CA TYR A 31 1.81 -2.23 12.15
C TYR A 31 3.07 -1.64 11.49
N VAL A 32 4.23 -2.28 11.70
CA VAL A 32 5.51 -1.80 11.18
C VAL A 32 5.59 -1.91 9.67
N TYR A 33 5.29 -3.08 9.09
CA TYR A 33 5.34 -3.21 7.63
C TYR A 33 4.23 -2.41 6.95
N GLY A 34 3.07 -2.24 7.60
CA GLY A 34 2.00 -1.38 7.11
C GLY A 34 2.45 0.08 6.99
N MET A 35 3.11 0.61 8.02
CA MET A 35 3.68 1.96 8.00
C MET A 35 4.77 2.11 6.94
N ALA A 36 5.67 1.12 6.81
CA ALA A 36 6.73 1.15 5.80
C ALA A 36 6.17 1.24 4.37
N MET A 37 5.11 0.48 4.05
CA MET A 37 4.46 0.55 2.74
C MET A 37 3.81 1.91 2.47
N VAL A 38 3.20 2.53 3.49
CA VAL A 38 2.62 3.88 3.39
C VAL A 38 3.71 4.91 3.13
N GLU A 39 4.82 4.86 3.87
CA GLU A 39 5.96 5.77 3.68
C GLU A 39 6.54 5.67 2.26
N ILE A 40 6.69 4.45 1.73
CA ILE A 40 7.15 4.22 0.35
C ILE A 40 6.19 4.86 -0.66
N GLY A 41 4.87 4.67 -0.48
CA GLY A 41 3.85 5.26 -1.34
C GLY A 41 3.88 6.80 -1.32
N LEU A 42 3.99 7.41 -0.14
CA LEU A 42 4.08 8.86 -0.01
C LEU A 42 5.35 9.42 -0.63
N LEU A 43 6.50 8.78 -0.41
CA LEU A 43 7.76 9.20 -1.02
C LEU A 43 7.71 9.10 -2.55
N ALA A 44 7.03 8.09 -3.10
CA ALA A 44 6.84 7.95 -4.54
C ALA A 44 6.02 9.11 -5.11
N LEU A 45 4.93 9.49 -4.45
CA LEU A 45 4.10 10.64 -4.85
C LEU A 45 4.88 11.97 -4.79
N VAL A 46 5.67 12.18 -3.73
CA VAL A 46 6.57 13.35 -3.62
C VAL A 46 7.55 13.40 -4.80
N LYS A 47 8.11 12.25 -5.20
CA LYS A 47 9.04 12.18 -6.34
C LYS A 47 8.39 12.48 -7.69
N LEU A 48 7.08 12.27 -7.82
CA LEU A 48 6.32 12.62 -9.03
C LEU A 48 6.03 14.13 -9.13
N GLY A 49 6.39 14.91 -8.10
CA GLY A 49 6.19 16.36 -8.07
C GLY A 49 4.77 16.76 -7.66
N GLU A 50 4.02 15.85 -7.04
CA GLU A 50 2.70 16.14 -6.45
C GLU A 50 2.86 17.22 -5.38
N GLU A 51 1.93 18.19 -5.36
CA GLU A 51 1.96 19.26 -4.37
C GLU A 51 1.55 18.73 -2.98
N GLU A 52 2.05 19.36 -1.91
CA GLU A 52 1.79 18.96 -0.52
C GLU A 52 0.29 18.81 -0.22
N ASP A 53 -0.54 19.72 -0.72
CA ASP A 53 -1.98 19.70 -0.53
C ASP A 53 -2.64 18.48 -1.21
N GLN A 54 -2.16 18.06 -2.39
CA GLN A 54 -2.66 16.90 -3.13
C GLN A 54 -2.26 15.59 -2.46
N LEU A 55 -1.04 15.53 -1.90
CA LEU A 55 -0.57 14.43 -1.07
C LEU A 55 -1.45 14.26 0.18
N LEU A 56 -1.69 15.36 0.90
CA LEU A 56 -2.53 15.37 2.10
C LEU A 56 -3.97 14.95 1.80
N GLU A 57 -4.53 15.42 0.69
CA GLU A 57 -5.87 15.01 0.25
C GLU A 57 -5.91 13.51 -0.06
N THR A 58 -4.92 12.99 -0.79
CA THR A 58 -4.80 11.57 -1.12
C THR A 58 -4.75 10.70 0.13
N VAL A 59 -3.95 11.09 1.14
CA VAL A 59 -3.88 10.40 2.43
C VAL A 59 -5.22 10.42 3.15
N ARG A 60 -5.89 11.57 3.19
CA ARG A 60 -7.22 11.70 3.82
C ARG A 60 -8.24 10.76 3.17
N GLN A 61 -8.28 10.70 1.84
CA GLN A 61 -9.17 9.80 1.12
C GLN A 61 -8.89 8.32 1.42
N PHE A 62 -7.61 7.93 1.60
CA PHE A 62 -7.27 6.57 2.04
C PHE A 62 -7.78 6.27 3.45
N ILE A 63 -7.60 7.20 4.40
CA ILE A 63 -8.08 7.07 5.78
C ILE A 63 -9.60 6.96 5.80
N ASP A 64 -10.30 7.85 5.08
CA ASP A 64 -11.76 7.84 4.99
C ASP A 64 -12.28 6.52 4.39
N LYS A 65 -11.62 6.01 3.35
CA LYS A 65 -11.96 4.69 2.78
C LYS A 65 -11.74 3.56 3.79
N ALA A 66 -10.65 3.59 4.56
CA ALA A 66 -10.37 2.58 5.57
C ALA A 66 -11.37 2.61 6.74
N GLN A 67 -11.79 3.81 7.17
CA GLN A 67 -12.78 3.98 8.24
C GLN A 67 -14.19 3.58 7.79
N ASN A 68 -14.51 3.77 6.51
CA ASN A 68 -15.79 3.38 5.92
C ASN A 68 -15.81 1.93 5.42
N GLN A 69 -14.67 1.23 5.41
CA GLN A 69 -14.62 -0.22 5.25
C GLN A 69 -14.97 -0.87 6.59
N THR A 70 -16.12 -1.56 6.62
CA THR A 70 -16.43 -2.49 7.70
C THR A 70 -15.27 -3.48 7.82
N GLN A 71 -14.72 -3.56 9.04
CA GLN A 71 -13.57 -4.38 9.42
C GLN A 71 -13.51 -5.69 8.59
N PRO A 72 -12.45 -5.93 7.79
CA PRO A 72 -12.34 -7.18 7.07
C PRO A 72 -12.38 -8.32 8.09
N PRO A 73 -13.16 -9.40 7.84
CA PRO A 73 -13.26 -10.51 8.77
C PRO A 73 -11.86 -11.01 9.06
N MET A 74 -11.45 -10.95 10.33
CA MET A 74 -10.15 -11.46 10.73
C MET A 74 -10.03 -12.91 10.23
N PRO A 75 -8.93 -13.28 9.55
CA PRO A 75 -8.73 -14.66 9.14
C PRO A 75 -8.83 -15.54 10.39
N ALA A 76 -9.65 -16.58 10.32
CA ALA A 76 -9.78 -17.53 11.42
C ALA A 76 -8.38 -18.06 11.81
N PRO A 77 -8.08 -18.25 13.11
CA PRO A 77 -6.83 -18.84 13.54
C PRO A 77 -6.60 -20.15 12.79
N ARG A 78 -5.47 -20.28 12.09
CA ARG A 78 -5.09 -21.55 11.47
C ARG A 78 -4.90 -22.56 12.60
N GLN A 79 -5.73 -23.62 12.61
CA GLN A 79 -5.57 -24.78 13.47
C GLN A 79 -4.40 -25.64 13.00
#